data_AF-A0A5Q4TBR3-F1
#
_entry.id   AF-A0A5Q4TBR3-F1
#
_cell.length_a   1.000
_cell.length_b   1.000
_cell.length_c   1.000
_cell.angle_alpha   90.00
_cell.angle_beta   90.00
_cell.angle_gamma   90.00
#
_symmetry.space_group_name_H-M   'P 1'
#
loop_
_entity.id
_entity.type
_entity.pdbx_description
1 polymer ?
#
loop_
_entity_poly.entity_id
_entity_poly.type
_entity_poly.pdbx_seq_one_letter_code
_entity_poly.pdbx_strand_id
1 'polypeptide(L)' 'PLLGREGAGVTVHEAGSAFVPRDEACCHQELAPLPSFDGNRTVLGAWVVDGEAAGLGIRESAGLITDGYARFLPHVIL' A
#
# COMPACT_ATOMS: atom_id res chain seq x y z
N PRO A 1 4.55 -10.21 -4.87
CA PRO A 1 4.96 -11.51 -4.26
C PRO A 1 3.88 -12.04 -3.31
N LEU A 2 3.54 -13.33 -3.38
CA LEU A 2 2.48 -13.90 -2.52
C LEU A 2 2.84 -13.90 -1.02
N LEU A 3 4.13 -13.99 -0.69
CA LEU A 3 4.63 -13.98 0.69
C LEU A 3 5.38 -12.68 1.04
N GLY A 4 5.13 -11.62 0.27
CA GLY A 4 5.72 -10.30 0.50
C GLY A 4 5.11 -9.58 1.71
N ARG A 5 5.88 -8.66 2.29
CA ARG A 5 5.43 -7.74 3.37
C ARG A 5 6.08 -6.38 3.20
N GLU A 6 5.52 -5.36 3.84
CA GLU A 6 6.15 -4.03 3.94
C GLU A 6 6.54 -3.41 2.58
N GLY A 7 5.75 -3.67 1.54
CA GLY A 7 6.01 -3.18 0.18
C GLY A 7 7.14 -3.89 -0.57
N ALA A 8 7.83 -4.85 0.05
CA ALA A 8 8.95 -5.55 -0.56
C ALA A 8 8.53 -6.36 -1.79
N GLY A 9 9.24 -6.14 -2.90
CA GLY A 9 9.00 -6.83 -4.17
C GLY A 9 7.71 -6.44 -4.89
N VAL A 10 7.05 -5.35 -4.48
CA VAL A 10 5.96 -4.74 -5.25
C VAL A 10 6.55 -3.92 -6.40
N THR A 11 5.95 -4.05 -7.58
CA THR A 11 6.29 -3.26 -8.76
C THR A 11 5.01 -2.64 -9.31
N VAL A 12 5.01 -1.33 -9.56
CA VAL A 12 3.96 -0.68 -10.33
C VAL A 12 4.39 -0.66 -11.79
N HIS A 13 3.56 -1.20 -12.66
CA HIS A 13 3.82 -1.28 -14.08
C HIS A 13 3.18 -0.09 -14.80
N GLU A 14 3.94 0.54 -15.69
CA GLU A 14 3.40 1.58 -16.58
C GLU A 14 2.36 0.99 -17.53
N ALA A 15 1.33 1.77 -17.84
CA ALA A 15 0.30 1.35 -18.78
C ALA A 15 0.92 1.03 -20.16
N GLY A 16 0.60 -0.14 -20.71
CA GLY A 16 1.14 -0.61 -21.98
C GLY A 16 2.58 -1.15 -21.92
N SER A 17 3.21 -1.20 -20.75
CA SER A 17 4.51 -1.88 -20.60
C SER A 17 4.37 -3.39 -20.84
N ALA A 18 5.41 -3.98 -21.43
CA ALA A 18 5.45 -5.42 -21.65
C ALA A 18 5.48 -6.16 -20.30
N PHE A 19 4.73 -7.25 -20.23
CA PHE A 19 4.74 -8.11 -19.06
C PHE A 19 6.12 -8.77 -18.89
N VAL A 20 6.69 -8.65 -17.69
CA VAL A 20 7.94 -9.31 -17.31
C VAL A 20 7.61 -10.40 -16.27
N PRO A 21 7.71 -11.69 -16.63
CA PRO A 21 7.49 -12.78 -15.68
C PRO A 21 8.50 -12.71 -14.53
N ARG A 22 8.07 -13.13 -13.34
CA ARG A 22 8.94 -13.33 -12.18
C ARG A 22 9.03 -14.82 -11.87
N ASP A 23 10.21 -15.26 -11.44
CA ASP A 23 10.45 -16.65 -11.04
C ASP A 23 9.69 -17.03 -9.75
N GLU A 24 9.38 -16.03 -8.91
CA GLU A 24 8.57 -16.21 -7.70
C GLU A 24 7.07 -16.04 -7.95
N ALA A 25 6.25 -16.78 -7.21
CA ALA A 25 4.81 -16.67 -7.29
C ALA A 25 4.33 -15.26 -6.90
N CYS A 26 3.55 -14.65 -7.79
CA CYS A 26 3.02 -13.30 -7.64
C CYS A 26 1.52 -13.27 -7.95
N CYS A 27 0.80 -12.35 -7.30
CA CYS A 27 -0.51 -11.91 -7.75
C CYS A 27 -0.36 -10.63 -8.59
N HIS A 28 -1.32 -10.41 -9.49
CA HIS A 28 -1.45 -9.18 -10.27
C HIS A 28 -2.78 -8.52 -9.92
N GLN A 29 -2.72 -7.24 -9.59
CA GLN A 29 -3.88 -6.44 -9.23
C GLN A 29 -3.94 -5.22 -10.15
N GLU A 30 -5.15 -4.79 -10.50
CA GLU A 30 -5.36 -3.50 -11.14
C GLU A 30 -4.81 -2.37 -10.25
N LEU A 31 -4.17 -1.38 -10.88
CA LEU A 31 -3.66 -0.21 -10.17
C LEU A 31 -4.82 0.67 -9.69
N ALA A 32 -5.00 0.73 -8.37
CA ALA A 32 -5.85 1.71 -7.71
C ALA A 32 -4.94 2.75 -7.04
N PRO A 33 -4.70 3.92 -7.66
CA PRO A 33 -3.77 4.90 -7.11
C PRO A 33 -4.24 5.44 -5.76
N LEU A 34 -3.33 5.51 -4.79
CA LEU A 34 -3.60 6.14 -3.51
C LEU A 34 -3.86 7.65 -3.68
N PRO A 35 -4.76 8.26 -2.89
CA PRO A 35 -4.96 9.70 -2.90
C PRO A 35 -3.66 10.43 -2.55
N SER A 36 -3.47 11.59 -3.19
CA SER A 36 -2.29 12.42 -3.02
C SER A 36 -2.62 13.68 -2.22
N PHE A 37 -1.94 13.88 -1.10
CA PHE A 37 -2.03 15.10 -0.28
C PHE A 37 -0.62 15.69 -0.14
N ASP A 38 -0.42 16.89 -0.68
CA ASP A 38 0.88 17.59 -0.63
C ASP A 38 2.06 16.73 -1.10
N GLY A 39 1.83 15.93 -2.14
CA GLY A 39 2.82 15.01 -2.72
C GLY A 39 2.96 13.66 -2.02
N ASN A 40 2.20 13.41 -0.94
CA ASN A 40 2.21 12.14 -0.22
C ASN A 40 1.03 11.25 -0.60
N ARG A 41 1.31 9.97 -0.82
CA ARG A 41 0.33 8.92 -1.09
C ARG A 41 -0.14 8.31 0.22
N THR A 42 -1.42 8.48 0.51
CA THR A 42 -2.01 8.14 1.81
C THR A 42 -2.78 6.83 1.75
N VAL A 43 -2.56 5.96 2.74
CA VAL A 43 -3.29 4.70 2.93
C VAL A 43 -3.89 4.64 4.33
N LEU A 44 -5.08 4.05 4.42
CA LEU A 44 -5.75 3.74 5.68
C LEU A 44 -5.41 2.31 6.11
N GLY A 45 -4.96 2.16 7.35
CA GLY A 45 -4.87 0.85 8.00
C GLY A 45 -6.03 0.70 8.98
N ALA A 46 -6.86 -0.34 8.81
CA ALA A 46 -7.91 -0.69 9.76
C ALA A 46 -7.51 -1.92 10.57
N TRP A 47 -7.73 -1.88 11.88
CA TRP A 47 -7.43 -2.98 12.79
C TRP A 47 -8.69 -3.75 13.10
N VAL A 48 -8.56 -5.07 13.13
CA VAL A 48 -9.61 -6.02 13.53
C VAL A 48 -9.12 -6.78 14.74
N VAL A 49 -9.94 -6.84 15.80
CA VAL A 49 -9.69 -7.62 17.01
C VAL A 49 -10.89 -8.51 17.25
N ASP A 50 -10.68 -9.82 17.28
CA ASP A 50 -11.74 -10.82 17.44
C ASP A 50 -12.87 -10.70 16.39
N GLY A 51 -12.49 -10.42 15.14
CA GLY A 51 -13.44 -10.24 14.04
C GLY A 51 -14.11 -8.86 13.97
N GLU A 52 -13.93 -8.02 14.99
CA GLU A 52 -14.56 -6.71 15.08
C GLU A 52 -13.59 -5.57 14.76
N ALA A 53 -14.11 -4.51 14.13
CA ALA A 53 -13.32 -3.31 13.84
C ALA A 53 -12.93 -2.60 15.14
N ALA A 54 -11.63 -2.38 15.34
CA ALA A 54 -11.07 -1.92 16.62
C ALA A 54 -10.24 -0.64 16.53
N GLY A 55 -9.93 -0.17 15.31
CA GLY A 55 -9.17 1.06 15.15
C GLY A 55 -8.82 1.38 13.71
N LEU A 56 -8.38 2.63 13.51
CA LEU A 56 -7.89 3.15 12.25
C LEU A 56 -6.50 3.75 12.47
N GLY A 57 -5.68 3.76 11.43
CA GLY A 57 -4.43 4.49 11.34
C GLY A 57 -4.24 5.03 9.93
N ILE A 58 -3.43 6.08 9.81
CA ILE A 58 -3.08 6.67 8.53
C ILE A 58 -1.57 6.50 8.32
N ARG A 59 -1.17 6.01 7.15
CA ARG A 59 0.22 6.00 6.73
C ARG A 59 0.39 6.73 5.41
N GLU A 60 1.53 7.34 5.21
CA GLU A 60 1.85 7.99 3.94
C GLU A 60 3.31 7.77 3.52
N SER A 61 3.55 7.85 2.21
CA SER A 61 4.88 7.88 1.61
C SER A 61 4.90 8.84 0.42
N ALA A 62 6.07 9.32 0.01
CA ALA A 62 6.22 10.10 -1.22
C ALA A 62 6.06 9.24 -2.47
N GLY A 63 6.32 7.92 -2.36
CA GLY A 63 6.21 6.96 -3.45
C GLY A 63 4.83 6.30 -3.54
N LEU A 64 4.60 5.55 -4.62
CA LEU A 64 3.36 4.78 -4.84
C LEU A 64 3.24 3.55 -3.93
N ILE A 65 4.35 3.08 -3.36
CA ILE A 65 4.41 1.90 -2.50
C ILE A 65 4.56 2.37 -1.06
N THR A 66 3.62 1.98 -0.20
CA THR A 66 3.74 2.12 1.25
C THR A 66 4.65 1.02 1.79
N ASP A 67 5.86 1.37 2.20
CA ASP A 67 6.88 0.43 2.68
C ASP A 67 7.11 0.52 4.21
N GLY A 68 8.18 -0.09 4.70
CA GLY A 68 8.59 -0.02 6.11
C GLY A 68 8.94 1.39 6.62
N TYR A 69 9.25 2.34 5.72
CA TYR A 69 9.61 3.72 6.05
C TYR A 69 8.45 4.70 5.94
N ALA A 70 7.29 4.26 5.44
CA ALA A 70 6.10 5.09 5.38
C ALA A 70 5.70 5.57 6.78
N ARG A 71 5.48 6.88 6.90
CA ARG A 71 5.25 7.58 8.17
C ARG A 71 3.87 7.25 8.71
N PHE A 72 3.74 7.19 10.04
CA PHE A 72 2.45 7.11 10.72
C PHE A 72 1.96 8.53 11.02
N LEU A 73 0.71 8.84 10.65
CA LEU A 73 0.14 10.17 10.80
C LEU A 73 -0.83 10.21 11.99
N PRO A 74 -0.77 11.27 12.82
CA PRO A 74 -1.83 11.52 13.80
C PRO A 74 -3.13 11.81 13.05
N HIS A 75 -4.25 11.29 13.56
CA HIS A 75 -5.57 11.49 12.99
C HIS A 75 -6.62 11.63 14.10
N VAL A 76 -7.75 12.25 13.75
CA VAL A 76 -8.93 12.41 14.61
C VAL A 76 -10.18 12.20 13.78
N ILE A 77 -11.21 11.62 14.39
CA ILE A 77 -12.56 11.50 13.82
C ILE A 77 -13.38 12.64 14.43
N LEU A 78 -13.99 13.49 13.60
CA LEU A 78 -14.75 14.67 14.01
C LEU A 78 -16.25 14.45 13.87
#